data_AF-A0A2M9MZD3-F1
#
_entry.id   AF-A0A2M9MZD3-F1
#
_cell.length_a   1.000
_cell.length_b   1.000
_cell.length_c   1.000
_cell.angle_alpha   90.00
_cell.angle_beta   90.00
_cell.angle_gamma   90.00
#
_symmetry.space_group_name_H-M   'P 1'
#
loop_
_entity.id
_entity.type
_entity.pdbx_description
1 polymer ?
#
loop_
_entity_poly.entity_id
_entity_poly.type
_entity_poly.pdbx_seq_one_letter_code
_entity_poly.pdbx_strand_id
1 'polypeptide(L)'
;MNKIQFSVQVRLVSDLTRSKQFYQEVLGCEVNDVWAVRDDFALGFKLIQAESRSDVTPNPVGKDQVTRWDTYAYVDTHHDLDALYEELTSRGAEVAQEPVFMEADWGVWKDFAIQDPDGYVIAFGSGKKN
;
A
#
# COMPACT_ATOMS: atom_id res chain seq x y z
N MET A 1 -29.66 -5.16 3.78
CA MET A 1 -28.49 -4.83 4.62
C MET A 1 -27.37 -5.79 4.27
N ASN A 2 -26.20 -5.30 3.92
CA ASN A 2 -25.07 -6.17 3.59
C ASN A 2 -24.58 -6.86 4.88
N LYS A 3 -24.24 -8.14 4.80
CA LYS A 3 -23.68 -8.89 5.94
C LYS A 3 -22.17 -8.72 6.07
N ILE A 4 -21.50 -8.37 4.98
CA ILE A 4 -20.07 -8.10 4.90
C ILE A 4 -19.94 -6.62 4.57
N GLN A 5 -19.14 -5.89 5.37
CA GLN A 5 -18.96 -4.44 5.21
C GLN A 5 -17.65 -4.11 4.50
N PHE A 6 -16.56 -4.80 4.84
CA PHE A 6 -15.24 -4.62 4.24
C PHE A 6 -14.42 -5.92 4.33
N SER A 7 -13.33 -5.95 3.59
CA SER A 7 -12.26 -6.95 3.73
C SER A 7 -10.93 -6.22 3.88
N VAL A 8 -9.98 -6.87 4.53
CA VAL A 8 -8.62 -6.36 4.68
C VAL A 8 -7.63 -7.37 4.16
N GLN A 9 -6.41 -6.91 3.92
CA GLN A 9 -5.32 -7.82 3.63
C GLN A 9 -4.63 -8.26 4.93
N VAL A 10 -4.45 -9.57 5.08
CA VAL A 10 -3.70 -10.13 6.21
C VAL A 10 -2.21 -10.15 5.86
N ARG A 11 -1.36 -9.68 6.78
CA ARG A 11 0.10 -9.63 6.64
C ARG A 11 0.76 -10.41 7.77
N LEU A 12 1.61 -11.36 7.41
CA LEU A 12 2.59 -11.91 8.34
C LEU A 12 3.77 -10.95 8.39
N VAL A 13 4.11 -10.44 9.57
CA VAL A 13 5.18 -9.46 9.76
C VAL A 13 6.27 -10.03 10.66
N SER A 14 7.54 -9.74 10.37
CA SER A 14 8.66 -10.29 11.15
C SER A 14 8.82 -9.63 12.51
N ASP A 15 8.36 -8.39 12.66
CA ASP A 15 8.31 -7.66 13.92
C ASP A 15 7.03 -6.81 13.97
N LEU A 16 6.03 -7.25 14.73
CA LEU A 16 4.74 -6.58 14.83
C LEU A 16 4.86 -5.15 15.38
N THR A 17 5.81 -4.88 16.28
CA THR A 17 5.97 -3.54 16.86
C THR A 17 6.51 -2.58 15.81
N ARG A 18 7.56 -2.98 15.10
CA ARG A 18 8.15 -2.19 14.01
C ARG A 18 7.16 -1.95 12.88
N SER A 19 6.39 -2.97 12.49
CA SER A 19 5.39 -2.82 11.45
C SER A 19 4.28 -1.87 11.90
N LYS A 20 3.73 -2.01 13.12
CA LYS A 20 2.73 -1.06 13.64
C LYS A 20 3.21 0.40 13.59
N GLN A 21 4.46 0.67 13.95
CA GLN A 21 5.06 2.00 13.84
C GLN A 21 5.08 2.52 12.40
N PHE A 22 5.54 1.70 11.43
CA PHE A 22 5.52 2.09 10.03
C PHE A 22 4.10 2.41 9.53
N TYR A 23 3.14 1.51 9.78
CA TYR A 23 1.78 1.70 9.29
C TYR A 23 1.13 2.94 9.94
N GLN A 24 1.47 3.26 11.19
CA GLN A 24 0.96 4.45 11.87
C GLN A 24 1.66 5.74 11.40
N GLU A 25 2.99 5.79 11.47
CA GLU A 25 3.77 7.02 11.34
C GLU A 25 4.09 7.37 9.89
N VAL A 26 4.32 6.35 9.05
CA VAL A 26 4.62 6.54 7.63
C VAL A 26 3.35 6.49 6.81
N LEU A 27 2.64 5.36 6.85
CA LEU A 27 1.43 5.15 6.05
C LEU A 27 0.22 5.95 6.57
N GLY A 28 0.27 6.48 7.79
CA GLY A 28 -0.78 7.34 8.35
C GLY A 28 -2.04 6.58 8.77
N CYS A 29 -1.94 5.28 9.06
CA CYS A 29 -3.06 4.48 9.53
C CYS A 29 -3.38 4.77 11.01
N GLU A 30 -4.66 4.62 11.35
CA GLU A 30 -5.09 4.30 12.71
C GLU A 30 -4.68 2.86 13.02
N VAL A 31 -3.84 2.68 14.04
CA VAL A 31 -3.29 1.38 14.42
C VAL A 31 -3.73 0.99 15.83
N ASN A 32 -4.20 -0.25 15.99
CA ASN A 32 -4.49 -0.85 17.28
C ASN A 32 -3.72 -2.18 17.45
N ASP A 33 -4.25 -3.16 18.20
CA ASP A 33 -3.58 -4.43 18.47
C ASP A 33 -3.05 -5.12 17.20
N VAL A 34 -3.91 -5.31 16.20
CA VAL A 34 -3.59 -6.03 14.96
C VAL A 34 -4.10 -5.34 13.71
N TRP A 35 -4.88 -4.25 13.84
CA TRP A 35 -5.43 -3.53 12.70
C TRP A 35 -4.59 -2.30 12.39
N ALA A 36 -4.39 -2.06 11.10
CA ALA A 36 -3.90 -0.80 10.56
C ALA A 36 -4.87 -0.36 9.45
N VAL A 37 -5.56 0.76 9.68
CA VAL A 37 -6.67 1.22 8.82
C VAL A 37 -6.47 2.67 8.45
N ARG A 38 -6.72 3.03 7.20
CA ARG A 38 -6.71 4.42 6.70
C ARG A 38 -7.99 4.66 5.90
N ASP A 39 -8.52 5.88 6.02
CA ASP A 39 -9.67 6.39 5.26
C ASP A 39 -10.92 5.47 5.33
N ASP A 40 -11.36 5.15 6.56
CA ASP A 40 -12.55 4.30 6.84
C ASP A 40 -12.53 2.95 6.09
N PHE A 41 -11.44 2.20 6.24
CA PHE A 41 -11.19 0.91 5.58
C PHE A 41 -11.08 0.97 4.05
N ALA A 42 -10.98 2.14 3.42
CA ALA A 42 -10.55 2.23 2.02
C ALA A 42 -9.16 1.59 1.83
N LEU A 43 -8.32 1.67 2.86
CA LEU A 43 -7.08 0.88 2.98
C LEU A 43 -7.02 0.21 4.36
N GLY A 44 -6.92 -1.12 4.38
CA GLY A 44 -6.98 -1.87 5.63
C GLY A 44 -6.11 -3.12 5.64
N PHE A 45 -5.41 -3.30 6.75
CA PHE A 45 -4.52 -4.43 7.00
C PHE A 45 -4.79 -5.07 8.36
N LYS A 46 -4.59 -6.38 8.42
CA LYS A 46 -4.49 -7.14 9.66
C LYS A 46 -3.08 -7.69 9.80
N LEU A 47 -2.30 -7.11 10.71
CA LEU A 47 -0.92 -7.47 10.98
C LEU A 47 -0.87 -8.62 11.99
N ILE A 48 -0.12 -9.67 11.65
CA ILE A 48 0.05 -10.86 12.48
C ILE A 48 1.55 -11.14 12.58
N GLN A 49 2.05 -11.26 13.82
CA GLN A 49 3.43 -11.68 14.05
C GLN A 49 3.69 -13.04 13.41
N ALA A 50 4.69 -13.11 12.52
CA ALA A 50 5.16 -14.36 11.96
C ALA A 50 5.95 -15.16 13.02
N GLU A 51 5.86 -16.49 12.95
CA GLU A 51 6.67 -17.38 13.79
C GLU A 51 8.15 -17.27 13.43
N SER A 52 8.46 -17.19 12.12
CA SER A 52 9.80 -16.95 11.60
C SER A 52 9.79 -15.88 10.51
N ARG A 53 10.93 -15.21 10.32
CA ARG A 53 11.09 -14.24 9.23
C ARG A 53 10.89 -14.87 7.84
N SER A 54 11.17 -16.18 7.69
CA SER A 54 10.97 -16.90 6.42
C SER A 54 9.50 -17.13 6.07
N ASP A 55 8.58 -17.01 7.02
CA ASP A 55 7.14 -17.13 6.76
C ASP A 55 6.56 -15.85 6.16
N VAL A 56 7.33 -14.76 6.16
CA VAL A 56 6.96 -13.49 5.54
C VAL A 56 7.25 -13.56 4.05
N THR A 57 6.20 -13.75 3.25
CA THR A 57 6.31 -13.95 1.80
C THR A 57 5.55 -12.85 1.04
N PRO A 58 6.17 -11.69 0.75
CA PRO A 58 5.65 -10.77 -0.25
C PRO A 58 5.53 -11.43 -1.62
N ASN A 59 4.64 -10.90 -2.45
CA ASN A 59 4.46 -11.36 -3.82
C ASN A 59 5.79 -11.29 -4.61
N PRO A 60 6.04 -12.24 -5.52
CA PRO A 60 7.10 -12.08 -6.50
C PRO A 60 6.74 -10.96 -7.49
N VAL A 61 7.75 -10.47 -8.20
CA VAL A 61 7.53 -9.52 -9.31
C VAL A 61 6.65 -10.18 -10.38
N GLY A 62 5.57 -9.51 -10.75
CA GLY A 62 4.68 -9.96 -11.81
C GLY A 62 5.37 -9.93 -13.17
N LYS A 63 4.87 -10.72 -14.12
CA LYS A 63 5.37 -10.66 -15.49
C LYS A 63 5.20 -9.23 -16.04
N ASP A 64 6.27 -8.70 -16.64
CA ASP A 64 6.32 -7.38 -17.25
C ASP A 64 6.08 -6.21 -16.26
N GLN A 65 6.26 -6.44 -14.95
CA GLN A 65 6.18 -5.41 -13.91
C GLN A 65 7.57 -4.98 -13.45
N VAL A 66 7.72 -3.70 -13.09
CA VAL A 66 8.97 -3.12 -12.59
C VAL A 66 9.22 -3.49 -11.13
N THR A 67 8.14 -3.63 -10.36
CA THR A 67 8.21 -3.98 -8.94
C THR A 67 7.16 -5.04 -8.58
N ARG A 68 7.29 -5.60 -7.37
CA ARG A 68 6.26 -6.47 -6.80
C ARG A 68 5.10 -5.60 -6.31
N TRP A 69 3.87 -6.08 -6.39
CA TRP A 69 2.73 -5.41 -5.77
C TRP A 69 1.99 -6.39 -4.89
N ASP A 70 1.83 -6.01 -3.64
CA ASP A 70 1.07 -6.79 -2.69
C ASP A 70 -0.30 -6.17 -2.42
N THR A 71 -0.40 -4.85 -2.45
CA THR A 71 -1.65 -4.09 -2.37
C THR A 71 -1.67 -3.06 -3.49
N TYR A 72 -2.84 -2.84 -4.09
CA TYR A 72 -3.03 -1.76 -5.05
C TYR A 72 -4.27 -0.97 -4.65
N ALA A 73 -4.08 0.29 -4.28
CA ALA A 73 -5.13 1.21 -3.85
C ALA A 73 -5.38 2.29 -4.92
N TYR A 74 -6.63 2.72 -5.04
CA TYR A 74 -7.01 3.73 -6.01
C TYR A 74 -7.17 5.08 -5.33
N VAL A 75 -6.65 6.11 -5.99
CA VAL A 75 -6.76 7.51 -5.60
C VAL A 75 -7.58 8.23 -6.68
N ASP A 76 -8.45 9.15 -6.25
CA ASP A 76 -9.45 9.76 -7.13
C ASP A 76 -8.83 10.60 -8.26
N THR A 77 -7.77 11.37 -7.97
CA THR A 77 -7.15 12.24 -8.95
C THR A 77 -5.62 12.11 -8.97
N HIS A 78 -4.99 12.48 -10.09
CA HIS A 78 -3.53 12.56 -10.17
C HIS A 78 -2.95 13.60 -9.19
N HIS A 79 -3.71 14.66 -8.89
CA HIS A 79 -3.29 15.66 -7.91
C HIS A 79 -3.26 15.09 -6.49
N ASP A 80 -4.30 14.35 -6.10
CA ASP A 80 -4.34 13.68 -4.80
C ASP A 80 -3.28 12.58 -4.71
N LEU A 81 -2.97 11.90 -5.83
CA LEU A 81 -1.89 10.93 -5.89
C LEU A 81 -0.51 11.59 -5.67
N ASP A 82 -0.28 12.76 -6.26
CA ASP A 82 0.97 13.52 -6.04
C ASP A 82 1.08 14.02 -4.60
N ALA A 83 -0.02 14.54 -4.04
CA ALA A 83 -0.07 14.93 -2.63
C ALA A 83 0.20 13.76 -1.69
N LEU A 84 -0.35 12.57 -1.99
CA LEU A 84 -0.11 11.35 -1.21
C LEU A 84 1.36 10.91 -1.33
N TYR A 85 1.96 10.97 -2.52
CA TYR A 85 3.38 10.66 -2.69
C TYR A 85 4.28 11.58 -1.85
N GLU A 86 4.04 12.90 -1.90
CA GLU A 86 4.77 13.89 -1.10
C GLU A 86 4.57 13.65 0.40
N GLU A 87 3.34 13.37 0.84
CA GLU A 87 3.04 13.03 2.24
C GLU A 87 3.88 11.84 2.71
N LEU A 88 3.83 10.72 1.99
CA LEU A 88 4.47 9.47 2.40
C LEU A 88 6.00 9.58 2.37
N THR A 89 6.57 10.21 1.34
CA THR A 89 8.02 10.43 1.23
C THR A 89 8.54 11.38 2.29
N SER A 90 7.80 12.44 2.63
CA SER A 90 8.16 13.35 3.74
C SER A 90 8.21 12.66 5.10
N ARG A 91 7.47 11.55 5.26
CA ARG A 91 7.47 10.70 6.45
C ARG A 91 8.51 9.57 6.40
N GLY A 92 9.33 9.52 5.36
CA GLY A 92 10.42 8.55 5.24
C GLY A 92 10.01 7.21 4.61
N ALA A 93 8.94 7.18 3.82
CA ALA A 93 8.60 5.99 3.05
C ALA A 93 9.73 5.59 2.08
N GLU A 94 10.04 4.29 2.03
CA GLU A 94 10.94 3.74 1.02
C GLU A 94 10.16 3.57 -0.29
N VAL A 95 10.57 4.30 -1.34
CA VAL A 95 9.91 4.27 -2.64
C VAL A 95 10.37 3.02 -3.42
N ALA A 96 9.44 2.12 -3.68
CA ALA A 96 9.65 0.91 -4.48
C ALA A 96 9.49 1.16 -5.99
N GLN A 97 8.70 2.18 -6.35
CA GLN A 97 8.51 2.67 -7.72
C GLN A 97 8.18 4.16 -7.66
N GLU A 98 8.98 4.98 -8.33
CA GLU A 98 8.71 6.42 -8.49
C GLU A 98 7.43 6.65 -9.31
N PRO A 99 6.76 7.82 -9.19
CA PRO A 99 5.57 8.13 -9.97
C PRO A 99 5.79 7.92 -11.47
N VAL A 100 5.06 6.98 -12.06
CA VAL A 100 5.06 6.67 -13.49
C VAL A 100 3.76 7.19 -14.09
N PHE A 101 3.86 7.90 -15.21
CA PHE A 101 2.71 8.38 -15.99
C PHE A 101 2.63 7.62 -17.32
N MET A 102 1.43 7.16 -17.67
CA MET A 102 1.13 6.42 -18.89
C MET A 102 -0.09 7.02 -19.59
N GLU A 103 0.05 7.31 -20.88
CA GLU A 103 -1.07 7.63 -21.76
C GLU A 103 -1.35 6.47 -22.69
N ALA A 104 -2.62 6.14 -22.88
CA ALA A 104 -3.09 5.11 -23.78
C ALA A 104 -4.45 5.48 -24.38
N ASP A 105 -4.91 4.71 -25.38
CA ASP A 105 -6.19 4.98 -26.05
C ASP A 105 -7.40 4.99 -25.09
N TRP A 106 -7.30 4.25 -23.98
CA TRP A 106 -8.35 4.15 -22.96
C TRP A 106 -8.34 5.29 -21.93
N GLY A 107 -7.30 6.13 -21.89
CA GLY A 107 -7.16 7.19 -20.92
C GLY A 107 -5.73 7.41 -20.45
N VAL A 108 -5.60 8.08 -19.31
CA VAL A 108 -4.32 8.34 -18.65
C VAL A 108 -4.27 7.65 -17.29
N TRP A 109 -3.07 7.24 -16.91
CA TRP A 109 -2.80 6.54 -15.66
C TRP A 109 -1.54 7.05 -15.02
N LYS A 110 -1.57 7.15 -13.69
CA LYS A 110 -0.40 7.49 -12.90
C LYS A 110 -0.35 6.60 -11.67
N ASP A 111 0.81 6.05 -11.35
CA ASP A 111 1.00 5.27 -10.14
C ASP A 111 2.41 5.35 -9.56
N PHE A 112 2.50 5.08 -8.26
CA PHE A 112 3.77 4.90 -7.54
C PHE A 112 3.60 3.77 -6.52
N ALA A 113 4.70 3.33 -5.92
CA ALA A 113 4.63 2.32 -4.87
C ALA A 113 5.67 2.55 -3.78
N ILE A 114 5.32 2.19 -2.54
CA ILE A 114 6.22 2.19 -1.38
C ILE A 114 6.35 0.78 -0.79
N GLN A 115 7.40 0.57 -0.01
CA GLN A 115 7.68 -0.70 0.65
C GLN A 115 7.57 -0.58 2.18
N ASP A 116 7.00 -1.61 2.80
CA ASP A 116 6.94 -1.74 4.27
C ASP A 116 8.22 -2.43 4.84
N PRO A 117 8.38 -2.48 6.17
CA PRO A 117 9.58 -3.03 6.83
C PRO A 117 9.92 -4.50 6.51
N ASP A 118 8.92 -5.24 6.03
CA ASP A 118 8.96 -6.67 5.72
C ASP A 118 9.04 -6.93 4.21
N GLY A 119 9.01 -5.87 3.42
CA GLY A 119 9.18 -5.90 1.98
C GLY A 119 7.88 -6.01 1.19
N TYR A 120 6.72 -5.93 1.84
CA TYR A 120 5.43 -5.83 1.14
C TYR A 120 5.34 -4.49 0.44
N VAL A 121 4.90 -4.51 -0.82
CA VAL A 121 4.76 -3.29 -1.62
C VAL A 121 3.31 -2.87 -1.72
N ILE A 122 3.07 -1.60 -1.39
CA ILE A 122 1.77 -0.94 -1.44
C ILE A 122 1.82 0.07 -2.59
N ALA A 123 1.07 -0.19 -3.64
CA ALA A 123 0.95 0.67 -4.81
C ALA A 123 -0.30 1.54 -4.72
N PHE A 124 -0.19 2.76 -5.27
CA PHE A 124 -1.28 3.72 -5.37
C PHE A 124 -1.39 4.17 -6.81
N GLY A 125 -2.59 4.14 -7.37
CA GLY A 125 -2.83 4.55 -8.74
C GLY A 125 -4.05 5.44 -8.88
N SER A 126 -4.01 6.35 -9.83
CA SER A 126 -5.15 7.16 -10.24
C SER A 126 -5.27 7.12 -11.76
N GLY A 127 -6.50 7.11 -12.25
CA GLY A 127 -6.78 7.03 -13.67
C GLY A 127 -7.86 8.02 -14.07
N LYS A 128 -7.74 8.55 -15.29
CA LYS A 128 -8.79 9.35 -15.90
C LYS A 128 -9.10 8.76 -17.28
N LYS A 129 -10.36 8.37 -17.44
CA LYS A 129 -10.86 7.89 -18.73
C LYS A 129 -11.01 9.06 -19.70
N ASN A 130 -10.72 8.81 -20.97
CA ASN A 130 -11.02 9.76 -22.06
C ASN A 130 -12.52 9.94 -22.25
#